data_AF-A0A349CKE6-F1
#
_entry.id   AF-A0A349CKE6-F1
#
_cell.length_a   1.000
_cell.length_b   1.000
_cell.length_c   1.000
_cell.angle_alpha   90.00
_cell.angle_beta   90.00
_cell.angle_gamma   90.00
#
_symmetry.space_group_name_H-M   'P 1'
#
loop_
_entity.id
_entity.type
_entity.pdbx_description
1 polymer ?
#
loop_
_entity_poly.entity_id
_entity_poly.type
_entity_poly.pdbx_seq_one_letter_code
_entity_poly.pdbx_strand_id
1 'polypeptide(L)'
;MKDKEKEEILNWLCDVVPLYRQAEEITHPIAQVDADGLPVDLESLPYIVNSLSPILSKVKKMPKPEYAKLRQMQKDFRLTLEACINSAKYRMKLEKKWSRLTFSTAVFWTNLAISFKKSLSLKMKKMIRDFDKGGLL
;
A
#
# COMPACT_ATOMS: atom_id res chain seq x y z
N MET A 1 -12.31 21.66 -13.01
CA MET A 1 -11.89 20.37 -13.60
C MET A 1 -12.57 20.20 -14.95
N LYS A 2 -11.82 19.81 -15.98
CA LYS A 2 -12.40 19.51 -17.31
C LYS A 2 -13.17 18.20 -17.26
N ASP A 3 -14.19 18.01 -18.09
CA ASP A 3 -15.02 16.79 -18.04
C ASP A 3 -14.22 15.52 -18.34
N LYS A 4 -13.18 15.61 -19.19
CA LYS A 4 -12.22 14.52 -19.41
C LYS A 4 -11.42 14.13 -18.16
N GLU A 5 -11.07 15.10 -17.30
CA GLU A 5 -10.35 14.82 -16.05
C GLU A 5 -11.28 14.13 -15.04
N LYS A 6 -12.57 14.50 -14.99
CA LYS A 6 -13.58 13.81 -14.17
C LYS A 6 -13.75 12.36 -14.59
N GLU A 7 -13.91 12.13 -15.89
CA GLU A 7 -14.09 10.81 -16.46
C GLU A 7 -12.87 9.92 -16.20
N GLU A 8 -11.66 10.45 -16.37
CA GLU A 8 -10.43 9.73 -16.06
C GLU A 8 -10.34 9.37 -14.56
N ILE A 9 -10.63 10.32 -13.67
CA ILE A 9 -10.64 10.07 -12.22
C ILE A 9 -11.65 8.97 -11.87
N LEU A 10 -12.87 9.03 -12.43
CA LEU A 10 -13.92 8.05 -12.18
C LEU A 10 -13.48 6.65 -12.62
N ASN A 11 -13.01 6.52 -13.85
CA ASN A 11 -12.54 5.23 -14.39
C ASN A 11 -11.37 4.67 -13.58
N TRP A 12 -10.41 5.52 -13.20
CA TRP A 12 -9.28 5.10 -12.38
C TRP A 12 -9.70 4.68 -10.97
N LEU A 13 -10.65 5.37 -10.35
CA LEU A 13 -11.16 5.02 -9.02
C LEU A 13 -11.90 3.67 -9.05
N CYS A 14 -12.66 3.38 -10.10
CA CYS A 14 -13.32 2.08 -10.28
C CYS A 14 -12.33 0.92 -10.25
N ASP A 15 -11.13 1.10 -10.83
CA ASP A 15 -10.10 0.07 -10.85
C ASP A 15 -9.28 0.01 -9.55
N VAL A 16 -8.91 1.18 -8.99
CA VAL A 16 -7.98 1.25 -7.85
C VAL A 16 -8.66 1.02 -6.51
N VAL A 17 -9.86 1.55 -6.29
CA VAL A 17 -10.51 1.50 -4.97
C VAL A 17 -10.74 0.06 -4.48
N PRO A 18 -11.21 -0.89 -5.30
CA PRO A 18 -11.35 -2.28 -4.87
C PRO A 18 -10.01 -2.90 -4.45
N LEU A 19 -8.94 -2.67 -5.23
CA LEU A 19 -7.60 -3.15 -4.93
C LEU A 19 -7.04 -2.53 -3.65
N TYR A 20 -7.28 -1.23 -3.45
CA TYR A 20 -6.86 -0.50 -2.26
C TYR A 20 -7.54 -1.04 -1.01
N ARG A 21 -8.87 -1.23 -1.03
CA ARG A 21 -9.63 -1.78 0.12
C ARG A 21 -9.15 -3.18 0.48
N GLN A 22 -8.99 -4.05 -0.52
CA GLN A 22 -8.44 -5.38 -0.31
C GLN A 22 -7.04 -5.34 0.32
N ALA A 23 -6.17 -4.46 -0.17
CA ALA A 23 -4.82 -4.30 0.40
C ALA A 23 -4.84 -3.71 1.82
N GLU A 24 -5.78 -2.82 2.14
CA GLU A 24 -5.89 -2.19 3.46
C GLU A 24 -6.18 -3.24 4.56
N GLU A 25 -7.10 -4.17 4.27
CA GLU A 25 -7.45 -5.31 5.12
C GLU A 25 -6.24 -6.23 5.31
N ILE A 26 -5.61 -6.68 4.21
CA ILE A 26 -4.46 -7.58 4.26
C ILE A 26 -3.29 -6.98 5.04
N THR A 27 -3.06 -5.66 4.92
CA THR A 27 -1.91 -4.99 5.54
C THR A 27 -2.17 -4.52 6.97
N HIS A 28 -3.33 -4.81 7.57
CA HIS A 28 -3.63 -4.39 8.94
C HIS A 28 -2.59 -4.92 9.95
N PRO A 29 -2.15 -6.20 9.91
CA PRO A 29 -1.18 -6.73 10.88
C PRO A 29 0.20 -6.08 10.81
N ILE A 30 0.64 -5.55 9.65
CA ILE A 30 1.95 -4.88 9.50
C ILE A 30 2.08 -3.65 10.42
N ALA A 31 0.98 -2.98 10.75
CA ALA A 31 1.00 -1.80 11.62
C ALA A 31 1.06 -2.14 13.11
N GLN A 32 0.87 -3.41 13.47
CA GLN A 32 0.99 -3.88 14.85
C GLN A 32 2.43 -4.31 15.06
N VAL A 33 3.21 -3.47 15.74
CA VAL A 33 4.65 -3.67 15.92
C VAL A 33 5.05 -3.84 17.37
N ASP A 34 6.13 -4.59 17.60
CA ASP A 34 6.76 -4.74 18.91
C ASP A 34 7.63 -3.52 19.28
N ALA A 35 8.34 -3.61 20.40
CA ALA A 35 9.24 -2.56 20.88
C ALA A 35 10.40 -2.24 19.91
N ASP A 36 10.75 -3.16 19.01
CA ASP A 36 11.80 -2.99 18.00
C ASP A 36 11.26 -2.41 16.68
N GLY A 37 9.95 -2.21 16.58
CA GLY A 37 9.30 -1.72 15.35
C GLY A 37 9.14 -2.81 14.28
N LEU A 38 9.06 -4.07 14.69
CA LEU A 38 8.84 -5.21 13.81
C LEU A 38 7.40 -5.76 13.92
N PRO A 39 6.82 -6.33 12.84
CA PRO A 39 5.47 -6.89 12.90
C PRO A 39 5.37 -8.02 13.95
N VAL A 40 4.34 -7.95 14.80
CA VAL A 40 4.11 -8.89 15.91
C VAL A 40 3.46 -10.19 15.44
N ASP A 41 2.54 -10.10 14.48
CA ASP A 41 1.81 -11.26 13.97
C ASP A 41 2.65 -11.95 12.89
N LEU A 42 3.35 -13.01 13.31
CA LEU A 42 4.19 -13.83 12.44
C LEU A 42 3.38 -14.77 11.56
N GLU A 43 2.18 -15.18 11.99
CA GLU A 43 1.36 -16.17 11.31
C GLU A 43 0.71 -15.61 10.05
N SER A 44 0.37 -14.31 10.04
CA SER A 44 -0.19 -13.65 8.86
C SER A 44 0.86 -13.26 7.81
N LEU A 45 2.15 -13.24 8.12
CA LEU A 45 3.19 -12.76 7.18
C LEU A 45 3.23 -13.54 5.85
N PRO A 46 3.14 -14.89 5.82
CA PRO A 46 3.05 -15.63 4.57
C PRO A 46 1.80 -15.25 3.76
N TYR A 47 0.65 -15.11 4.42
CA TYR A 47 -0.59 -14.69 3.78
C TYR A 47 -0.47 -13.29 3.17
N ILE A 48 0.15 -12.35 3.89
CA ILE A 48 0.40 -10.98 3.40
C ILE A 48 1.24 -11.01 2.13
N VAL A 49 2.36 -11.74 2.12
CA VAL A 49 3.22 -11.84 0.92
C VAL A 49 2.46 -12.45 -0.26
N ASN A 50 1.73 -13.54 -0.03
CA ASN A 50 1.02 -14.26 -1.08
C ASN A 50 -0.17 -13.47 -1.63
N SER A 51 -0.90 -12.75 -0.79
CA SER A 51 -2.11 -12.01 -1.18
C SER A 51 -1.80 -10.64 -1.79
N LEU A 52 -0.75 -9.95 -1.33
CA LEU A 52 -0.36 -8.65 -1.89
C LEU A 52 0.40 -8.77 -3.21
N SER A 53 1.12 -9.88 -3.47
CA SER A 53 1.90 -10.03 -4.70
C SER A 53 1.03 -9.95 -5.98
N PRO A 54 -0.13 -10.62 -6.06
CA PRO A 54 -1.07 -10.45 -7.17
C PRO A 54 -1.61 -9.02 -7.31
N ILE A 55 -1.94 -8.36 -6.20
CA ILE A 55 -2.44 -6.97 -6.21
C ILE A 55 -1.36 -6.03 -6.76
N LEU A 56 -0.11 -6.17 -6.29
CA LEU A 56 1.03 -5.41 -6.78
C LEU A 56 1.23 -5.61 -8.30
N SER A 57 1.09 -6.85 -8.78
CA SER A 57 1.18 -7.17 -10.21
C SER A 57 0.08 -6.47 -11.01
N LYS A 58 -1.16 -6.45 -10.51
CA LYS A 58 -2.27 -5.70 -11.14
C LYS A 58 -1.95 -4.21 -11.18
N VAL A 59 -1.59 -3.58 -10.06
CA VAL A 59 -1.27 -2.14 -9.98
C VAL A 59 -0.11 -1.75 -10.91
N LYS A 60 0.89 -2.62 -11.07
CA LYS A 60 2.01 -2.42 -12.02
C LYS A 60 1.59 -2.44 -13.48
N LYS A 61 0.55 -3.21 -13.81
CA LYS A 61 0.01 -3.36 -15.18
C LYS A 61 -1.09 -2.34 -15.50
N MET A 62 -1.63 -1.65 -14.50
CA MET A 62 -2.65 -0.63 -14.73
C MET A 62 -2.11 0.48 -15.65
N PRO A 63 -2.92 0.96 -16.62
CA PRO A 63 -2.57 2.10 -17.45
C PRO A 63 -2.16 3.30 -16.58
N LYS A 64 -1.12 4.00 -17.01
CA LYS A 64 -0.62 5.18 -16.31
C LYS A 64 -1.54 6.38 -16.61
N PRO A 65 -2.15 7.01 -15.61
CA PRO A 65 -3.02 8.17 -15.82
C PRO A 65 -2.30 9.35 -16.49
N GLU A 66 -3.04 10.15 -17.23
CA GLU A 66 -2.63 11.46 -17.71
C GLU A 66 -2.65 12.49 -16.58
N TYR A 67 -3.62 12.41 -15.66
CA TYR A 67 -3.67 13.30 -14.52
C TYR A 67 -2.56 13.03 -13.51
N ALA A 68 -1.71 14.04 -13.27
CA ALA A 68 -0.50 13.90 -12.46
C ALA A 68 -0.76 13.44 -11.01
N LYS A 69 -1.89 13.87 -10.42
CA LYS A 69 -2.27 13.45 -9.05
C LYS A 69 -2.55 11.93 -8.99
N LEU A 70 -3.27 11.39 -9.97
CA LEU A 70 -3.57 9.95 -10.06
C LEU A 70 -2.31 9.13 -10.28
N ARG A 71 -1.41 9.60 -11.16
CA ARG A 71 -0.10 8.97 -11.34
C ARG A 71 0.68 8.86 -10.05
N GLN A 72 0.71 9.94 -9.26
CA GLN A 72 1.41 9.94 -7.99
C GLN A 72 0.74 8.98 -7.00
N MET A 73 -0.59 8.94 -6.94
CA MET A 73 -1.30 8.01 -6.07
C MET A 73 -1.13 6.54 -6.46
N GLN A 74 -1.12 6.21 -7.75
CA GLN A 74 -0.83 4.85 -8.22
C GLN A 74 0.62 4.46 -7.86
N LYS A 75 1.57 5.38 -7.99
CA LYS A 75 2.96 5.17 -7.56
C LYS A 75 3.05 4.94 -6.05
N ASP A 76 2.39 5.78 -5.25
CA ASP A 76 2.35 5.66 -3.80
C ASP A 76 1.72 4.33 -3.37
N PHE A 77 0.65 3.90 -4.04
CA PHE A 77 0.03 2.62 -3.77
C PHE A 77 0.96 1.45 -4.07
N ARG A 78 1.63 1.47 -5.24
CA ARG A 78 2.65 0.46 -5.60
C ARG A 78 3.76 0.38 -4.55
N LEU A 79 4.30 1.52 -4.13
CA LEU A 79 5.37 1.58 -3.13
C LEU A 79 4.91 1.09 -1.76
N THR A 80 3.66 1.37 -1.38
CA THR A 80 3.06 0.86 -0.14
C THR A 80 3.01 -0.67 -0.15
N LEU A 81 2.51 -1.26 -1.24
CA LEU A 81 2.45 -2.72 -1.40
C LEU A 81 3.85 -3.35 -1.34
N GLU A 82 4.83 -2.77 -2.03
CA GLU A 82 6.22 -3.25 -2.01
C GLU A 82 6.81 -3.19 -0.60
N ALA A 83 6.58 -2.10 0.13
CA ALA A 83 7.06 -1.95 1.50
C ALA A 83 6.42 -2.98 2.45
N CYS A 84 5.11 -3.21 2.37
CA CYS A 84 4.43 -4.23 3.17
C CYS A 84 4.93 -5.65 2.87
N ILE A 85 5.11 -6.00 1.59
CA ILE A 85 5.66 -7.31 1.19
C ILE A 85 7.08 -7.47 1.71
N ASN A 86 7.92 -6.45 1.60
CA ASN A 86 9.30 -6.52 2.09
C ASN A 86 9.36 -6.58 3.61
N SER A 87 8.55 -5.81 4.33
CA SER A 87 8.43 -5.90 5.79
C SER A 87 8.15 -7.35 6.23
N ALA A 88 7.13 -7.98 5.63
CA ALA A 88 6.80 -9.37 5.92
C ALA A 88 7.95 -10.35 5.56
N LYS A 89 8.55 -10.22 4.36
CA LYS A 89 9.66 -11.08 3.93
C LYS A 89 10.87 -10.99 4.85
N TYR A 90 11.27 -9.77 5.23
CA TYR A 90 12.44 -9.58 6.08
C TYR A 90 12.17 -9.97 7.53
N ARG A 91 10.94 -9.79 8.04
CA ARG A 91 10.55 -10.31 9.35
C ARG A 91 10.60 -11.84 9.38
N MET A 92 10.00 -12.53 8.40
CA MET A 92 10.11 -13.99 8.28
C MET A 92 11.55 -14.48 8.11
N LYS A 93 12.39 -13.73 7.38
CA LYS A 93 13.81 -14.06 7.22
C LYS A 93 14.56 -13.96 8.54
N LEU A 94 14.25 -12.93 9.34
CA LEU A 94 14.86 -12.71 10.64
C LEU A 94 14.53 -13.86 11.61
N GLU A 95 13.29 -14.34 11.61
CA GLU A 95 12.86 -15.50 12.40
C GLU A 95 13.63 -16.78 12.06
N LYS A 96 13.94 -17.00 10.78
CA LYS A 96 14.73 -18.15 10.33
C LYS A 96 16.22 -18.01 10.65
N LYS A 97 16.75 -16.80 10.52
CA LYS A 97 18.17 -16.51 10.74
C LYS A 97 18.37 -15.07 11.16
N TRP A 98 18.74 -14.91 12.42
CA TRP A 98 19.08 -13.61 12.95
C TRP A 98 20.39 -13.07 12.35
N SER A 99 20.38 -11.79 11.99
CA SER A 99 21.59 -11.01 11.69
C SER A 99 21.29 -9.53 11.80
N ARG A 100 22.27 -8.74 12.23
CA ARG A 100 22.13 -7.27 12.38
C ARG A 100 21.65 -6.59 11.10
N LEU A 101 22.18 -6.99 9.94
CA LEU A 101 21.76 -6.43 8.65
C LEU A 101 20.29 -6.77 8.33
N THR A 102 19.88 -8.02 8.55
CA THR A 102 18.48 -8.44 8.30
C THR A 102 17.53 -7.74 9.25
N PHE A 103 17.91 -7.57 10.52
CA PHE A 103 17.14 -6.82 11.51
C PHE A 103 16.93 -5.37 11.09
N SER A 104 18.01 -4.63 10.80
CA SER A 104 17.90 -3.23 10.38
C SER A 104 17.09 -3.08 9.09
N THR A 105 17.20 -4.03 8.17
CA THR A 105 16.40 -4.04 6.93
C THR A 105 14.92 -4.31 7.21
N ALA A 106 14.60 -5.21 8.14
CA ALA A 106 13.23 -5.51 8.55
C ALA A 106 12.58 -4.29 9.21
N VAL A 107 13.27 -3.62 10.13
CA VAL A 107 12.80 -2.39 10.79
C VAL A 107 12.59 -1.28 9.76
N PHE A 108 13.56 -1.07 8.85
CA PHE A 108 13.45 -0.07 7.78
C PHE A 108 12.19 -0.26 6.93
N TRP A 109 11.98 -1.48 6.41
CA TRP A 109 10.81 -1.75 5.57
C TRP A 109 9.49 -1.66 6.33
N THR A 110 9.47 -2.04 7.60
CA THR A 110 8.27 -1.95 8.44
C THR A 110 7.87 -0.51 8.69
N ASN A 111 8.83 0.33 9.09
CA ASN A 111 8.59 1.77 9.26
C ASN A 111 8.16 2.44 7.95
N LEU A 112 8.78 2.06 6.83
CA LEU A 112 8.38 2.56 5.51
C LEU A 112 6.95 2.15 5.14
N ALA A 113 6.58 0.89 5.39
CA ALA A 113 5.23 0.37 5.15
C ALA A 113 4.18 1.13 5.97
N ILE A 114 4.43 1.35 7.26
CA ILE A 114 3.54 2.10 8.15
C ILE A 114 3.37 3.55 7.66
N SER A 115 4.49 4.22 7.36
CA SER A 115 4.49 5.61 6.89
C SER A 115 3.73 5.75 5.56
N PHE A 116 4.00 4.88 4.59
CA PHE A 116 3.34 4.89 3.30
C PHE A 116 1.86 4.56 3.40
N LYS A 117 1.48 3.56 4.21
CA LYS A 117 0.06 3.22 4.46
C LYS A 117 -0.69 4.41 5.06
N LYS A 118 -0.11 5.09 6.05
CA LYS A 118 -0.73 6.29 6.66
C LYS A 118 -0.91 7.40 5.62
N SER A 119 0.13 7.71 4.85
CA SER A 119 0.09 8.75 3.82
C SER A 119 -0.93 8.43 2.71
N LEU A 120 -0.92 7.20 2.20
CA LEU A 120 -1.81 6.74 1.14
C LEU A 120 -3.27 6.74 1.60
N SER A 121 -3.55 6.24 2.81
CA SER A 121 -4.93 6.18 3.33
C SER A 121 -5.56 7.57 3.47
N LEU A 122 -4.79 8.58 3.89
CA LEU A 122 -5.25 9.97 3.93
C LEU A 122 -5.58 10.50 2.53
N LYS A 123 -4.70 10.25 1.54
CA LYS A 123 -4.92 10.69 0.15
C LYS A 123 -6.13 10.00 -0.48
N MET A 124 -6.26 8.68 -0.30
CA MET A 124 -7.39 7.90 -0.81
C MET A 124 -8.71 8.32 -0.19
N LYS A 125 -8.77 8.45 1.15
CA LYS A 125 -9.98 8.91 1.85
C LYS A 125 -10.42 10.30 1.40
N LYS A 126 -9.46 11.20 1.19
CA LYS A 126 -9.74 12.54 0.65
C LYS A 126 -10.31 12.45 -0.77
N MET A 127 -9.64 11.73 -1.67
CA MET A 127 -10.08 11.61 -3.07
C MET A 127 -11.46 10.98 -3.21
N ILE A 128 -11.73 9.89 -2.49
CA ILE A 128 -13.04 9.22 -2.51
C ILE A 128 -14.12 10.16 -1.98
N ARG A 129 -13.87 10.86 -0.86
CA ARG A 129 -14.83 11.81 -0.28
C ARG A 129 -15.12 12.99 -1.21
N ASP A 130 -14.08 13.58 -1.78
CA ASP A 130 -14.20 14.71 -2.69
C ASP A 130 -15.04 14.27 -3.92
N PHE A 131 -14.80 13.06 -4.43
CA PHE A 131 -15.59 12.49 -5.51
C PHE A 131 -17.07 12.22 -5.13
N ASP A 132 -17.33 11.56 -4.00
CA ASP A 132 -18.69 11.19 -3.55
C ASP A 132 -19.59 12.40 -3.26
N LYS A 133 -19.01 13.53 -2.81
CA LYS A 133 -19.76 14.76 -2.49
C LYS A 133 -20.13 15.59 -3.72
N GLY A 134 -19.87 15.09 -4.94
CA GLY A 134 -19.85 15.91 -6.15
C GLY A 134 -18.77 17.01 -6.09
N GLY A 135 -17.87 16.91 -5.10
CA GLY A 135 -16.86 17.88 -4.70
C GLY A 135 -15.63 17.77 -5.59
N LEU A 136 -15.80 18.28 -6.80
CA LEU A 136 -14.72 18.86 -7.58
C LEU A 136 -13.85 19.75 -6.67
N LEU A 137 -12.62 19.32 -6.37
CA LEU A 137 -11.56 20.25 -5.97
C LEU A 137 -11.39 21.35 -7.02
#